data_AF-A0A2D3LHR9-F1
#
_entry.id   AF-A0A2D3LHR9-F1
#
_cell.length_a   1.000
_cell.length_b   1.000
_cell.length_c   1.000
_cell.angle_alpha   90.00
_cell.angle_beta   90.00
_cell.angle_gamma   90.00
#
_symmetry.space_group_name_H-M   'P 1'
#
loop_
_entity.id
_entity.type
_entity.pdbx_description
1 polymer ?
#
loop_
_entity_poly.entity_id
_entity_poly.type
_entity_poly.pdbx_seq_one_letter_code
_entity_poly.pdbx_strand_id
1 'polypeptide(L)'
;MAKRFEFEIANDMHDIVFSVNNLIKTKIQLLDILLRSIRYIMYYQNIQKNKVAGKIIIIVDKMSRIFFFSNNKVKYYTIPLPMTIMKTNNPDSAKYEFELNGIRLTSELISSVIQLINSGIEKTSSSLELAELFDDVEIQLEKDVWSVFRDLLLSEEGYVRYDEDTNAYNEAFKKGEPKRHPKII
;
A
#
# COMPACT_ATOMS: atom_id res chain seq x y z
N MET A 1 5.88 3.66 -23.11
CA MET A 1 6.70 4.52 -22.24
C MET A 1 6.09 4.47 -20.86
N ALA A 2 6.88 4.14 -19.82
CA ALA A 2 6.36 4.03 -18.45
C ALA A 2 5.87 5.41 -17.96
N LYS A 3 4.71 5.46 -17.31
CA LYS A 3 4.23 6.68 -16.65
C LYS A 3 4.75 6.70 -15.22
N ARG A 4 5.13 7.88 -14.73
CA ARG A 4 5.65 8.07 -13.37
C ARG A 4 4.85 9.14 -12.65
N PHE A 5 4.38 8.84 -11.44
CA PHE A 5 3.71 9.78 -10.56
C PHE A 5 4.47 9.86 -9.24
N GLU A 6 4.62 11.06 -8.70
CA GLU A 6 5.35 11.31 -7.46
C GLU A 6 4.50 12.12 -6.49
N PHE A 7 4.53 11.72 -5.22
CA PHE A 7 3.77 12.31 -4.14
C PHE A 7 4.65 12.40 -2.90
N GLU A 8 4.67 13.56 -2.26
CA GLU A 8 5.22 13.68 -0.92
C GLU A 8 4.26 13.00 0.09
N ILE A 9 4.77 12.52 1.22
CA ILE A 9 3.92 12.02 2.31
C ILE A 9 4.22 12.74 3.61
N ALA A 10 3.17 13.02 4.38
CA ALA A 10 3.26 13.59 5.72
C ALA A 10 3.48 12.48 6.77
N ASN A 11 3.68 12.88 8.03
CA ASN A 11 3.97 11.95 9.12
C ASN A 11 2.86 10.90 9.35
N ASP A 12 1.59 11.24 9.17
CA ASP A 12 0.46 10.31 9.33
C ASP A 12 0.51 9.16 8.31
N MET A 13 0.80 9.49 7.05
CA MET A 13 0.91 8.51 5.98
C MET A 13 2.24 7.75 6.05
N HIS A 14 3.32 8.43 6.45
CA HIS A 14 4.61 7.79 6.75
C HIS A 14 4.47 6.78 7.88
N ASP A 15 3.80 7.20 8.95
CA ASP A 15 2.99 6.45 9.91
C ASP A 15 2.52 5.13 9.32
N ILE A 16 1.43 5.15 8.58
CA ILE A 16 0.79 3.96 8.01
C ILE A 16 1.74 3.06 7.21
N VAL A 17 2.61 3.65 6.39
CA VAL A 17 3.49 2.92 5.47
C VAL A 17 4.69 2.29 6.17
N PHE A 18 5.22 2.92 7.22
CA PHE A 18 6.46 2.56 7.90
C PHE A 18 6.28 2.26 9.40
N SER A 19 5.04 2.22 9.89
CA SER A 19 4.68 2.15 11.33
C SER A 19 5.18 0.91 12.04
N VAL A 20 5.80 -0.03 11.33
CA VAL A 20 6.32 -1.23 11.95
C VAL A 20 7.83 -1.36 11.75
N ASN A 21 8.52 -1.30 12.88
CA ASN A 21 9.78 -2.02 13.08
C ASN A 21 9.62 -3.53 12.86
N ASN A 22 8.39 -4.04 12.65
CA ASN A 22 8.13 -5.41 12.26
C ASN A 22 8.06 -5.55 10.72
N LEU A 23 8.36 -6.75 10.26
CA LEU A 23 8.15 -7.15 8.87
C LEU A 23 6.65 -7.16 8.57
N ILE A 24 6.29 -6.83 7.32
CA ILE A 24 4.94 -7.11 6.81
C ILE A 24 4.84 -8.63 6.64
N LYS A 25 3.88 -9.26 7.33
CA LYS A 25 3.79 -10.72 7.46
C LYS A 25 2.70 -11.35 6.62
N THR A 26 1.62 -10.62 6.36
CA THR A 26 0.46 -11.17 5.64
C THR A 26 0.10 -10.32 4.42
N LYS A 27 -0.55 -10.95 3.44
CA LYS A 27 -1.08 -10.26 2.26
C LYS A 27 -2.11 -9.20 2.64
N ILE A 28 -2.93 -9.47 3.64
CA ILE A 28 -3.94 -8.55 4.17
C ILE A 28 -3.29 -7.25 4.67
N GLN A 29 -2.14 -7.33 5.34
CA GLN A 29 -1.37 -6.14 5.74
C GLN A 29 -0.85 -5.34 4.53
N LEU A 30 -0.37 -6.02 3.48
CA LEU A 30 0.05 -5.35 2.24
C LEU A 30 -1.13 -4.65 1.56
N LEU A 31 -2.29 -5.30 1.52
CA LEU A 31 -3.51 -4.74 0.93
C LEU A 31 -4.02 -3.53 1.72
N ASP A 32 -4.00 -3.56 3.05
CA ASP A 32 -4.38 -2.39 3.87
C ASP A 32 -3.48 -1.18 3.57
N ILE A 33 -2.15 -1.39 3.51
CA ILE A 33 -1.20 -0.34 3.13
C ILE A 33 -1.47 0.17 1.71
N LEU A 34 -1.67 -0.73 0.74
CA LEU A 34 -1.96 -0.38 -0.64
C LEU A 34 -3.23 0.48 -0.75
N LEU A 35 -4.32 0.04 -0.13
CA LEU A 35 -5.62 0.70 -0.17
C LEU A 35 -5.60 2.07 0.50
N ARG A 36 -4.94 2.19 1.66
CA ARG A 36 -4.71 3.49 2.30
C ARG A 36 -3.86 4.41 1.44
N SER A 37 -2.86 3.86 0.75
CA SER A 37 -1.98 4.62 -0.14
C SER A 37 -2.69 5.18 -1.36
N ILE A 38 -3.50 4.37 -2.05
CA ILE A 38 -4.25 4.87 -3.20
C ILE A 38 -5.29 5.90 -2.77
N ARG A 39 -5.96 5.71 -1.63
CA ARG A 39 -6.93 6.68 -1.10
C ARG A 39 -6.26 8.00 -0.74
N TYR A 40 -5.05 7.95 -0.17
CA TYR A 40 -4.22 9.13 0.07
C TYR A 40 -3.89 9.86 -1.25
N ILE A 41 -3.54 9.11 -2.30
CA ILE A 41 -3.19 9.67 -3.61
C ILE A 41 -4.39 10.30 -4.31
N MET A 42 -5.57 9.68 -4.23
CA MET A 42 -6.82 10.20 -4.83
C MET A 42 -7.09 11.65 -4.44
N TYR A 43 -6.85 12.00 -3.17
CA TYR A 43 -7.10 13.33 -2.61
C TYR A 43 -5.82 14.09 -2.28
N TYR A 44 -4.71 13.74 -2.95
CA TYR A 44 -3.41 14.32 -2.63
C TYR A 44 -3.39 15.86 -2.78
N GLN A 45 -2.99 16.51 -1.70
CA GLN A 45 -2.73 17.94 -1.63
C GLN A 45 -1.24 18.19 -1.38
N ASN A 46 -0.73 19.31 -1.88
CA ASN A 46 0.66 19.69 -1.69
C ASN A 46 0.96 19.88 -0.20
N ILE A 47 2.07 19.31 0.26
CA ILE A 47 2.48 19.35 1.66
C ILE A 47 3.46 20.51 1.85
N GLN A 48 3.40 21.17 3.00
CA GLN A 48 4.43 22.14 3.36
C GLN A 48 5.77 21.41 3.51
N LYS A 49 6.86 21.94 2.93
CA LYS A 49 8.17 21.27 2.89
C LYS A 49 8.69 20.79 4.25
N ASN A 50 8.41 21.52 5.32
CA ASN A 50 8.82 21.16 6.69
C ASN A 50 8.01 20.01 7.32
N LYS A 51 6.96 19.53 6.65
CA LYS A 51 6.10 18.42 7.10
C LYS A 51 6.26 17.15 6.25
N VAL A 52 7.19 17.16 5.28
CA VAL A 52 7.44 16.03 4.38
C VAL A 52 8.30 14.98 5.08
N ALA A 53 7.71 13.82 5.34
CA ALA A 53 8.35 12.69 6.01
C ALA A 53 8.92 11.64 5.04
N GLY A 54 8.50 11.69 3.78
CA GLY A 54 8.91 10.75 2.75
C GLY A 54 8.29 11.03 1.39
N LYS A 55 8.31 10.03 0.52
CA LYS A 55 7.69 10.07 -0.80
C LYS A 55 7.08 8.74 -1.22
N ILE A 56 6.04 8.81 -2.02
CA ILE A 56 5.46 7.72 -2.81
C ILE A 56 5.78 7.97 -4.28
N ILE A 57 6.23 6.94 -4.98
CA ILE A 57 6.43 6.95 -6.43
C ILE A 57 5.65 5.80 -7.04
N ILE A 58 4.77 6.09 -8.01
CA ILE A 58 4.10 5.06 -8.82
C ILE A 58 4.78 5.01 -10.18
N ILE A 59 5.17 3.81 -10.60
CA ILE A 59 5.63 3.51 -11.95
C ILE A 59 4.58 2.62 -12.61
N VAL A 60 3.96 3.12 -13.68
CA VAL A 60 2.97 2.39 -14.47
C VAL A 60 3.61 1.90 -15.76
N ASP A 61 3.77 0.58 -15.84
CA ASP A 61 4.28 -0.15 -16.99
C ASP A 61 3.70 -1.59 -16.96
N LYS A 62 4.25 -2.52 -17.76
CA LYS A 62 3.89 -3.95 -17.72
C LYS A 62 3.92 -4.55 -16.31
N MET A 63 4.82 -4.07 -15.45
CA MET A 63 4.92 -4.44 -14.03
C MET A 63 4.73 -3.20 -13.15
N SER A 64 3.49 -2.72 -13.09
CA SER A 64 3.15 -1.51 -12.34
C SER A 64 3.42 -1.69 -10.84
N ARG A 65 4.04 -0.70 -10.22
CA ARG A 65 4.48 -0.76 -8.82
C ARG A 65 4.36 0.59 -8.13
N ILE A 66 4.07 0.54 -6.84
CA ILE A 66 4.18 1.68 -5.93
C ILE A 66 5.41 1.48 -5.05
N PHE A 67 6.19 2.55 -4.91
CA PHE A 67 7.43 2.61 -4.14
C PHE A 67 7.27 3.62 -3.02
N PHE A 68 7.71 3.24 -1.84
CA PHE A 68 7.68 4.05 -0.63
C PHE A 68 9.10 4.36 -0.21
N PHE A 69 9.40 5.62 0.10
CA PHE A 69 10.70 6.04 0.60
C PHE A 69 10.52 6.91 1.84
N SER A 70 11.30 6.61 2.88
CA SER A 70 11.38 7.39 4.10
C SER A 70 12.50 8.43 4.00
N ASN A 71 12.26 9.67 4.44
CA ASN A 71 13.32 10.68 4.57
C ASN A 71 14.10 10.50 5.89
N ASN A 72 13.44 10.00 6.94
CA ASN A 72 13.99 9.93 8.29
C ASN A 72 14.93 8.73 8.51
N LYS A 73 14.89 7.74 7.63
CA LYS A 73 15.65 6.47 7.69
C LYS A 73 15.91 6.02 6.26
N VAL A 74 17.02 5.35 5.99
CA VAL A 74 17.26 4.71 4.69
C VAL A 74 16.43 3.42 4.63
N LYS A 75 15.13 3.62 4.49
CA LYS A 75 14.10 2.59 4.35
C LYS A 75 13.28 2.87 3.12
N TYR A 76 13.15 1.86 2.28
CA TYR A 76 12.25 1.91 1.14
C TYR A 76 11.74 0.53 0.81
N TYR A 77 10.53 0.46 0.26
CA TYR A 77 9.98 -0.79 -0.22
C TYR A 77 9.02 -0.57 -1.38
N THR A 78 8.67 -1.66 -2.05
CA THR A 78 7.73 -1.64 -3.16
C THR A 78 6.73 -2.78 -3.08
N ILE A 79 5.52 -2.50 -3.56
CA ILE A 79 4.45 -3.47 -3.76
C ILE A 79 3.92 -3.34 -5.21
N PRO A 80 3.49 -4.46 -5.85
CA PRO A 80 2.73 -4.44 -7.09
C PRO A 80 1.51 -3.52 -6.98
N LEU A 81 1.24 -2.82 -8.06
CA LEU A 81 0.03 -2.04 -8.23
C LEU A 81 -0.89 -2.78 -9.21
N PRO A 82 -1.92 -3.51 -8.72
CA PRO A 82 -2.79 -4.33 -9.57
C PRO A 82 -3.86 -3.51 -10.33
N MET A 83 -3.88 -2.21 -10.10
CA MET A 83 -4.88 -1.27 -10.61
C MET A 83 -4.22 -0.23 -11.50
N THR A 84 -5.00 0.36 -12.39
CA THR A 84 -4.55 1.49 -13.20
C THR A 84 -4.76 2.80 -12.45
N ILE A 85 -4.03 3.84 -12.86
CA ILE A 85 -4.16 5.19 -12.31
C ILE A 85 -4.27 6.19 -13.45
N MET A 86 -5.20 7.14 -13.30
CA MET A 86 -5.44 8.22 -14.24
C MET A 86 -5.55 9.54 -13.48
N LYS A 87 -4.96 10.61 -14.03
CA LYS A 87 -5.13 11.96 -13.50
C LYS A 87 -6.43 12.54 -14.04
N THR A 88 -7.23 13.15 -13.17
CA THR A 88 -8.47 13.83 -13.55
C THR A 88 -8.21 15.31 -13.82
N ASN A 89 -9.06 15.92 -14.64
CA ASN A 89 -9.03 17.36 -14.93
C ASN A 89 -10.12 18.13 -14.19
N ASN A 90 -10.96 17.45 -13.40
CA ASN A 90 -12.08 18.08 -12.71
C ASN A 90 -11.64 18.55 -11.30
N PRO A 91 -11.65 19.87 -11.04
CA PRO A 91 -11.20 20.44 -9.76
C PRO A 91 -12.08 20.04 -8.56
N ASP A 92 -13.33 19.66 -8.81
CA ASP A 92 -14.30 19.28 -7.76
C ASP A 92 -14.30 17.76 -7.47
N SER A 93 -13.34 17.02 -8.03
CA SER A 93 -13.24 15.56 -7.93
C SER A 93 -11.89 15.10 -7.37
N ALA A 94 -11.78 13.80 -7.07
CA ALA A 94 -10.49 13.18 -6.77
C ALA A 94 -9.50 13.49 -7.89
N LYS A 95 -8.31 13.96 -7.54
CA LYS A 95 -7.26 14.37 -8.49
C LYS A 95 -6.70 13.19 -9.29
N TYR A 96 -6.79 12.00 -8.71
CA TYR A 96 -6.43 10.74 -9.33
C TYR A 96 -7.56 9.74 -9.14
N GLU A 97 -7.85 9.01 -10.22
CA GLU A 97 -8.79 7.90 -10.23
C GLU A 97 -8.03 6.59 -10.40
N PHE A 98 -8.49 5.57 -9.70
CA PHE A 98 -7.97 4.22 -9.80
C PHE A 98 -9.06 3.28 -10.31
N GLU A 99 -8.65 2.30 -11.12
CA GLU A 99 -9.55 1.28 -11.66
C GLU A 99 -8.89 -0.09 -11.54
N LEU A 100 -9.65 -1.07 -11.04
CA LEU A 100 -9.25 -2.46 -10.93
C LEU A 100 -10.20 -3.32 -11.76
N ASN A 101 -9.68 -3.96 -12.82
CA ASN A 101 -10.45 -4.87 -13.69
C ASN A 101 -11.79 -4.29 -14.20
N GLY A 102 -11.82 -3.02 -14.59
CA GLY A 102 -13.02 -2.33 -15.06
C GLY A 102 -13.90 -1.73 -13.95
N ILE A 103 -13.55 -1.92 -12.68
CA ILE A 103 -14.26 -1.36 -11.53
C ILE A 103 -13.54 -0.09 -11.07
N ARG A 104 -14.23 1.05 -11.13
CA ARG A 104 -13.73 2.33 -10.63
C ARG A 104 -13.70 2.31 -9.10
N LEU A 105 -12.54 2.57 -8.52
CA LEU A 105 -12.36 2.60 -7.07
C LEU A 105 -12.75 3.96 -6.50
N THR A 106 -13.89 4.01 -5.82
CA THR A 106 -14.33 5.18 -5.04
C THR A 106 -13.69 5.16 -3.65
N SER A 107 -13.68 6.31 -2.96
CA SER A 107 -13.22 6.35 -1.56
C SER A 107 -14.11 5.52 -0.63
N GLU A 108 -15.39 5.39 -0.96
CA GLU A 108 -16.36 4.58 -0.22
C GLU A 108 -16.03 3.10 -0.39
N LEU A 109 -15.96 2.60 -1.63
CA LEU A 109 -15.54 1.22 -1.96
C LEU A 109 -14.22 0.84 -1.29
N ILE A 110 -13.20 1.71 -1.37
CA ILE A 110 -11.91 1.46 -0.72
C ILE A 110 -12.08 1.35 0.81
N SER A 111 -12.89 2.21 1.41
CA SER A 111 -13.13 2.18 2.87
C SER A 111 -13.87 0.91 3.28
N SER A 112 -14.85 0.48 2.48
CA SER A 112 -15.59 -0.77 2.68
C SER A 112 -14.68 -2.00 2.60
N VAL A 113 -13.78 -2.05 1.61
CA VAL A 113 -12.80 -3.15 1.49
C VAL A 113 -11.80 -3.13 2.65
N ILE A 114 -11.34 -1.94 3.09
CA ILE A 114 -10.51 -1.81 4.30
C ILE A 114 -11.26 -2.31 5.54
N GLN A 115 -12.55 -2.02 5.68
CA GLN A 115 -13.37 -2.48 6.80
C GLN A 115 -13.48 -4.01 6.81
N LEU A 116 -13.71 -4.63 5.65
CA LEU A 116 -13.73 -6.09 5.48
C LEU A 116 -12.37 -6.73 5.82
N ILE A 117 -11.26 -6.16 5.36
CA ILE A 117 -9.90 -6.62 5.69
C ILE A 117 -9.70 -6.60 7.22
N ASN A 118 -10.20 -5.55 7.89
CA ASN A 118 -10.04 -5.36 9.32
C ASN A 118 -11.12 -6.06 10.18
N SER A 119 -12.19 -6.59 9.59
CA SER A 119 -13.22 -7.35 10.33
C SER A 119 -12.72 -8.71 10.81
N GLY A 120 -11.53 -9.12 10.37
CA GLY A 120 -10.89 -10.36 10.79
C GLY A 120 -11.23 -11.54 9.89
N ILE A 121 -11.31 -11.31 8.57
CA ILE A 121 -11.44 -12.37 7.56
C ILE A 121 -10.38 -13.48 7.71
N GLU A 122 -9.21 -13.16 8.26
CA GLU A 122 -8.16 -14.14 8.59
C GLU A 122 -8.53 -15.09 9.74
N LYS A 123 -9.55 -14.74 10.54
CA LYS A 123 -10.04 -15.52 11.69
C LYS A 123 -11.19 -16.46 11.31
N THR A 124 -11.71 -16.33 10.09
CA THR A 124 -12.79 -17.15 9.57
C THR A 124 -12.32 -18.60 9.46
N SER A 125 -13.07 -19.52 10.05
CA SER A 125 -12.68 -20.94 10.20
C SER A 125 -13.34 -21.85 9.17
N SER A 126 -14.38 -21.38 8.49
CA SER A 126 -15.11 -22.14 7.46
C SER A 126 -15.55 -21.27 6.28
N SER A 127 -15.83 -21.91 5.14
CA SER A 127 -16.36 -21.21 3.97
C SER A 127 -17.76 -20.62 4.21
N LEU A 128 -18.53 -21.16 5.16
CA LEU A 128 -19.86 -20.66 5.50
C LEU A 128 -19.75 -19.32 6.25
N GLU A 129 -18.91 -19.26 7.28
CA GLU A 129 -18.63 -18.01 8.01
C GLU A 129 -18.08 -16.92 7.08
N LEU A 130 -17.30 -17.32 6.06
CA LEU A 130 -16.80 -16.38 5.06
C LEU A 130 -17.94 -15.81 4.21
N ALA A 131 -18.85 -16.69 3.75
CA ALA A 131 -20.00 -16.28 2.97
C ALA A 131 -20.94 -15.38 3.77
N GLU A 132 -21.19 -15.69 5.04
CA GLU A 132 -21.99 -14.85 5.95
C GLU A 132 -21.36 -13.47 6.15
N LEU A 133 -20.04 -13.40 6.36
CA LEU A 133 -19.33 -12.12 6.45
C LEU A 133 -19.49 -11.27 5.19
N PHE A 134 -19.45 -11.91 4.00
CA PHE A 134 -19.66 -11.21 2.74
C PHE A 134 -21.10 -10.78 2.53
N ASP A 135 -22.07 -11.61 2.90
CA ASP A 135 -23.50 -11.28 2.79
C ASP A 135 -23.85 -10.07 3.68
N ASP A 136 -23.40 -10.08 4.94
CA ASP A 136 -23.55 -8.95 5.86
C ASP A 136 -22.89 -7.67 5.32
N VAL A 137 -21.72 -7.81 4.71
CA VAL A 137 -20.96 -6.71 4.14
C VAL A 137 -21.59 -6.18 2.86
N GLU A 138 -22.03 -7.03 1.93
CA GLU A 138 -22.65 -6.60 0.67
C GLU A 138 -24.04 -5.99 0.88
N ILE A 139 -24.77 -6.41 1.92
CA ILE A 139 -26.04 -5.78 2.32
C ILE A 139 -25.79 -4.36 2.86
N GLN A 140 -24.66 -4.13 3.54
CA GLN A 140 -24.37 -2.87 4.23
C GLN A 140 -23.47 -1.91 3.44
N LEU A 141 -22.67 -2.39 2.50
CA LEU A 141 -21.63 -1.64 1.79
C LEU A 141 -21.92 -1.50 0.29
N GLU A 142 -21.05 -0.79 -0.44
CA GLU A 142 -21.19 -0.60 -1.88
C GLU A 142 -21.22 -1.94 -2.65
N LYS A 143 -21.91 -1.92 -3.80
CA LYS A 143 -21.78 -2.97 -4.81
C LYS A 143 -20.30 -3.09 -5.20
N ASP A 144 -19.86 -4.31 -5.49
CA ASP A 144 -18.48 -4.65 -5.93
C ASP A 144 -17.41 -4.83 -4.84
N VAL A 145 -17.73 -4.71 -3.55
CA VAL A 145 -16.76 -4.96 -2.45
C VAL A 145 -16.11 -6.34 -2.57
N TRP A 146 -16.90 -7.39 -2.79
CA TRP A 146 -16.36 -8.74 -3.00
C TRP A 146 -15.47 -8.83 -4.24
N SER A 147 -15.92 -8.30 -5.38
CA SER A 147 -15.17 -8.33 -6.63
C SER A 147 -13.80 -7.66 -6.47
N VAL A 148 -13.76 -6.47 -5.86
CA VAL A 148 -12.51 -5.75 -5.57
C VAL A 148 -11.64 -6.53 -4.59
N PHE A 149 -12.20 -7.00 -3.48
CA PHE A 149 -11.44 -7.74 -2.48
C PHE A 149 -10.82 -9.02 -3.06
N ARG A 150 -11.61 -9.82 -3.79
CA ARG A 150 -11.17 -11.04 -4.47
C ARG A 150 -10.04 -10.75 -5.45
N ASP A 151 -10.19 -9.74 -6.29
CA ASP A 151 -9.19 -9.42 -7.32
C ASP A 151 -7.89 -8.90 -6.70
N LEU A 152 -7.97 -8.14 -5.59
CA LEU A 152 -6.80 -7.78 -4.78
C LEU A 152 -6.15 -9.01 -4.13
N LEU A 153 -6.95 -9.94 -3.60
CA LEU A 153 -6.46 -11.17 -2.99
C LEU A 153 -5.80 -12.10 -4.01
N LEU A 154 -6.22 -12.09 -5.27
CA LEU A 154 -5.63 -12.87 -6.36
C LEU A 154 -4.48 -12.15 -7.07
N SER A 155 -4.26 -10.87 -6.77
CA SER A 155 -3.15 -10.11 -7.37
C SER A 155 -1.77 -10.65 -6.98
N GLU A 156 -0.78 -10.32 -7.80
CA GLU A 156 0.62 -10.71 -7.60
C GLU A 156 1.11 -10.34 -6.19
N GLU A 157 1.71 -11.31 -5.53
CA GLU A 157 2.41 -11.07 -4.27
C GLU A 157 3.81 -10.55 -4.58
N GLY A 158 4.10 -9.35 -4.10
CA GLY A 158 5.43 -8.76 -4.22
C GLY A 158 5.64 -7.75 -3.12
N TYR A 159 6.58 -8.04 -2.23
CA TYR A 159 7.05 -7.08 -1.25
C TYR A 159 8.56 -7.16 -1.21
N VAL A 160 9.21 -6.09 -1.65
CA VAL A 160 10.67 -5.96 -1.57
C VAL A 160 10.97 -4.77 -0.69
N ARG A 161 11.62 -5.02 0.45
CA ARG A 161 11.99 -4.02 1.44
C ARG A 161 13.50 -3.96 1.57
N TYR A 162 14.01 -2.75 1.60
CA TYR A 162 15.36 -2.44 2.00
C TYR A 162 15.31 -1.58 3.26
N ASP A 163 15.96 -2.06 4.32
CA ASP A 163 16.18 -1.33 5.56
C ASP A 163 17.69 -1.28 5.81
N GLU A 164 18.29 -0.09 5.80
CA GLU A 164 19.66 0.07 6.28
C GLU A 164 19.69 -0.03 7.80
N ASP A 165 20.28 -1.10 8.33
CA ASP A 165 20.52 -1.29 9.76
C ASP A 165 22.01 -1.16 10.07
N THR A 166 22.43 0.08 10.33
CA THR A 166 23.82 0.41 10.68
C THR A 166 24.30 -0.32 11.93
N ASN A 167 23.42 -0.58 12.90
CA ASN A 167 23.79 -1.26 14.14
C ASN A 167 24.07 -2.73 13.88
N ALA A 168 23.15 -3.42 13.18
CA ALA A 168 23.35 -4.81 12.79
C ALA A 168 24.55 -4.98 11.86
N TYR A 169 24.81 -4.02 10.96
CA TYR A 169 26.05 -3.97 10.17
C TYR A 169 27.28 -3.90 11.07
N ASN A 170 27.34 -2.96 12.01
CA ASN A 170 28.49 -2.79 12.90
C ASN A 170 28.73 -4.04 13.75
N GLU A 171 27.68 -4.71 14.23
CA GLU A 171 27.80 -5.98 14.95
C GLU A 171 28.31 -7.12 14.07
N ALA A 172 27.77 -7.26 12.85
CA ALA A 172 28.21 -8.28 11.91
C ALA A 172 29.65 -8.03 11.45
N PHE A 173 30.03 -6.77 11.25
CA PHE A 173 31.40 -6.35 10.96
C PHE A 173 32.35 -6.75 12.09
N LYS A 174 31.99 -6.50 13.36
CA LYS A 174 32.76 -6.95 14.54
C LYS A 174 32.90 -8.47 14.62
N LYS A 175 31.89 -9.22 14.14
CA LYS A 175 31.90 -10.69 14.08
C LYS A 175 32.63 -11.25 12.84
N GLY A 176 33.16 -10.40 11.96
CA GLY A 176 33.83 -10.83 10.72
C GLY A 176 32.88 -11.26 9.60
N GLU A 177 31.58 -10.93 9.70
CA GLU A 177 30.51 -11.33 8.77
C GLU A 177 29.80 -10.12 8.12
N PRO A 178 30.51 -9.13 7.56
CA PRO A 178 29.90 -7.87 7.10
C PRO A 178 28.87 -8.05 5.97
N LYS A 179 28.90 -9.17 5.24
CA LYS A 179 27.97 -9.50 4.15
C LYS A 179 26.54 -9.79 4.63
N ARG A 180 26.34 -10.09 5.92
CA ARG A 180 24.98 -10.36 6.47
C ARG A 180 24.10 -9.11 6.52
N HIS A 181 24.70 -7.92 6.62
CA HIS A 181 23.99 -6.64 6.72
C HIS A 181 24.65 -5.61 5.80
N PRO A 182 24.45 -5.68 4.49
CA PRO A 182 25.17 -4.83 3.54
C PRO A 182 24.85 -3.34 3.73
N LYS A 183 25.90 -2.53 3.84
CA LYS A 183 25.85 -1.07 3.78
C LYS A 183 26.03 -0.60 2.34
N ILE A 184 25.22 0.36 1.89
CA ILE A 184 25.46 1.01 0.59
C ILE A 184 26.64 1.98 0.78
N ILE A 185 27.69 1.78 -0.02
CA ILE A 185 28.93 2.59 -0.03
C ILE A 185 28.75 3.75 -1.00
#